data_AF-A0A3M1RP71-F1
#
_entry.id   AF-A0A3M1RP71-F1
#
_cell.length_a   1.000
_cell.length_b   1.000
_cell.length_c   1.000
_cell.angle_alpha   90.00
_cell.angle_beta   90.00
_cell.angle_gamma   90.00
#
_symmetry.space_group_name_H-M   'P 1'
#
loop_
_entity.id
_entity.type
_entity.pdbx_description
1 polymer ?
#
loop_
_entity_poly.entity_id
_entity_poly.type
_entity_poly.pdbx_seq_one_letter_code
_entity_poly.pdbx_strand_id
1 'polypeptide(L)'
;MKIIKKNNLIQILFIIICFIFVSININAMVIDSFDTHQVISLSSPGTQSSSVTSTSGDILGNERDMTVQLISGAGVTVEADLGGFSVLDQSQNASSTASTTLTWDGIDNSPSLNPTGLGGIDITEGNNNNGVSLTVLFDDLPATIDISIYTDASNWSKYTINLPGGIYTTPQTYTALFSNFIIQSGSGADFSNVGAIEVFINGTTFGGTDMRFDNFVTLVPEPSSFLLLTIAISLSAIYVRRKK
;
A
#
# COMPACT_ATOMS: atom_id res chain seq x y z
N MET A 1 27.22 16.94 -57.72
CA MET A 1 27.80 16.20 -56.57
C MET A 1 27.56 17.02 -55.31
N LYS A 2 26.55 16.68 -54.51
CA LYS A 2 26.08 17.50 -53.37
C LYS A 2 26.82 17.05 -52.11
N ILE A 3 27.76 17.85 -51.65
CA ILE A 3 28.57 17.58 -50.45
C ILE A 3 27.67 17.80 -49.23
N ILE A 4 27.16 16.72 -48.65
CA ILE A 4 26.48 16.76 -47.35
C ILE A 4 27.57 16.95 -46.29
N LYS A 5 27.54 18.09 -45.60
CA LYS A 5 28.51 18.50 -44.58
C LYS A 5 28.55 17.48 -43.43
N LYS A 6 29.70 16.82 -43.28
CA LYS A 6 30.04 15.86 -42.21
C LYS A 6 29.95 16.44 -40.78
N ASN A 7 29.90 17.77 -40.64
CA ASN A 7 29.89 18.48 -39.36
C ASN A 7 28.55 18.42 -38.60
N ASN A 8 27.44 18.12 -39.27
CA ASN A 8 26.14 18.07 -38.58
C ASN A 8 25.94 16.76 -37.79
N LEU A 9 26.64 15.69 -38.14
CA LEU A 9 26.45 14.38 -37.49
C LEU A 9 27.06 14.35 -36.07
N ILE A 10 28.17 15.07 -35.85
CA ILE A 10 28.87 15.14 -34.56
C ILE A 10 28.14 16.10 -33.60
N GLN A 11 27.55 17.19 -34.10
CA GLN A 11 26.69 18.07 -33.28
C GLN A 11 25.36 17.40 -32.90
N ILE A 12 24.81 16.51 -33.74
CA ILE A 12 23.60 15.75 -33.45
C ILE A 12 23.85 14.66 -32.39
N LEU A 13 25.04 14.05 -32.37
CA LEU A 13 25.40 13.08 -31.30
C LEU A 13 25.60 13.79 -29.94
N PHE A 14 26.07 15.04 -29.94
CA PHE A 14 26.30 15.81 -28.71
C PHE A 14 24.99 16.35 -28.07
N ILE A 15 23.97 16.65 -28.87
CA ILE A 15 22.64 17.05 -28.37
C ILE A 15 21.86 15.86 -27.76
N ILE A 16 22.17 14.63 -28.18
CA ILE A 16 21.53 13.41 -27.66
C ILE A 16 22.15 12.95 -26.32
N ILE A 17 23.38 13.40 -25.97
CA ILE A 17 24.13 12.89 -24.80
C ILE A 17 23.99 13.77 -23.53
N CYS A 18 23.42 14.97 -23.59
CA CYS A 18 23.28 15.86 -22.42
C CYS A 18 21.99 15.69 -21.58
N PHE A 19 21.22 14.61 -21.76
CA PHE A 19 20.27 14.20 -20.73
C PHE A 19 21.02 13.37 -19.69
N ILE A 20 21.61 14.04 -18.70
CA ILE A 20 21.98 13.37 -17.45
C ILE A 20 20.66 12.92 -16.82
N PHE A 21 20.34 11.65 -17.01
CA PHE A 21 19.31 10.98 -16.23
C PHE A 21 19.85 10.88 -14.81
N VAL A 22 19.44 11.80 -13.93
CA VAL A 22 19.47 11.49 -12.51
C VAL A 22 18.31 10.53 -12.29
N SER A 23 18.61 9.23 -12.35
CA SER A 23 17.72 8.21 -11.81
C SER A 23 17.75 8.39 -10.29
N ILE A 24 16.78 9.13 -9.78
CA ILE A 24 16.39 9.02 -8.37
C ILE A 24 15.76 7.63 -8.22
N ASN A 25 16.47 6.73 -7.54
CA ASN A 25 15.89 5.48 -7.06
C ASN A 25 14.95 5.86 -5.93
N ILE A 26 13.69 6.17 -6.25
CA ILE A 26 12.65 6.32 -5.24
C ILE A 26 12.13 4.90 -5.00
N ASN A 27 12.32 4.42 -3.78
CA ASN A 27 11.73 3.17 -3.32
C ASN A 27 10.45 3.51 -2.58
N ALA A 28 9.46 2.64 -2.69
CA ALA A 28 8.28 2.72 -1.85
C ALA A 28 8.68 2.67 -0.36
N MET A 29 8.05 3.51 0.45
CA MET A 29 8.11 3.42 1.89
C MET A 29 7.28 2.21 2.33
N VAL A 30 7.85 1.37 3.19
CA VAL A 30 7.13 0.24 3.78
C VAL A 30 6.20 0.77 4.87
N ILE A 31 4.91 0.45 4.76
CA ILE A 31 3.95 0.65 5.85
C ILE A 31 3.96 -0.58 6.73
N ASP A 32 3.81 -1.76 6.11
CA ASP A 32 4.00 -3.04 6.77
C ASP A 32 4.38 -4.13 5.75
N SER A 33 5.44 -4.89 6.02
CA SER A 33 5.80 -6.07 5.22
C SER A 33 5.24 -7.38 5.79
N PHE A 34 4.67 -7.34 6.99
CA PHE A 34 4.17 -8.50 7.74
C PHE A 34 5.23 -9.56 8.07
N ASP A 35 6.51 -9.16 8.15
CA ASP A 35 7.65 -10.02 8.56
C ASP A 35 7.69 -10.24 10.07
N THR A 36 7.22 -9.28 10.86
CA THR A 36 7.15 -9.43 12.31
C THR A 36 5.93 -10.25 12.70
N HIS A 37 6.19 -11.42 13.28
CA HIS A 37 5.18 -12.37 13.72
C HIS A 37 4.23 -11.79 14.77
N GLN A 38 2.92 -11.99 14.54
CA GLN A 38 1.86 -11.63 15.47
C GLN A 38 0.66 -12.53 15.21
N VAL A 39 0.03 -13.06 16.25
CA VAL A 39 -1.12 -13.96 16.09
C VAL A 39 -2.19 -13.70 17.14
N ILE A 40 -3.45 -13.69 16.70
CA ILE A 40 -4.64 -13.69 17.55
C ILE A 40 -5.58 -14.81 17.08
N SER A 41 -5.98 -15.68 18.01
CA SER A 41 -6.96 -16.73 17.75
C SER A 41 -8.08 -16.65 18.78
N LEU A 42 -9.33 -16.55 18.32
CA LEU A 42 -10.52 -16.66 19.16
C LEU A 42 -11.28 -17.94 18.81
N SER A 43 -11.73 -18.68 19.83
CA SER A 43 -12.55 -19.90 19.67
C SER A 43 -14.02 -19.70 20.05
N SER A 44 -14.40 -18.48 20.43
CA SER A 44 -15.76 -18.08 20.77
C SER A 44 -15.91 -16.57 20.63
N PRO A 45 -17.12 -16.04 20.39
CA PRO A 45 -17.33 -14.61 20.19
C PRO A 45 -16.71 -13.75 21.29
N GLY A 46 -16.09 -12.64 20.87
CA GLY A 46 -15.31 -11.77 21.75
C GLY A 46 -14.36 -10.88 20.95
N THR A 47 -13.59 -10.08 21.68
CA THR A 47 -12.57 -9.20 21.11
C THR A 47 -11.26 -9.47 21.81
N GLN A 48 -10.18 -9.54 21.05
CA GLN A 48 -8.82 -9.63 21.57
C GLN A 48 -7.93 -8.67 20.78
N SER A 49 -6.93 -8.11 21.46
CA SER A 49 -5.91 -7.27 20.84
C SER A 49 -4.51 -7.69 21.25
N SER A 50 -3.53 -7.31 20.45
CA SER A 50 -2.11 -7.43 20.73
C SER A 50 -1.33 -6.36 19.96
N SER A 51 -0.10 -6.09 20.40
CA SER A 51 0.82 -5.15 19.76
C SER A 51 2.16 -5.85 19.53
N VAL A 52 2.84 -5.53 18.44
CA VAL A 52 4.21 -5.98 18.18
C VAL A 52 5.07 -4.83 17.71
N THR A 53 6.29 -4.75 18.24
CA THR A 53 7.26 -3.72 17.86
C THR A 53 8.36 -4.28 16.98
N SER A 54 8.81 -3.50 16.01
CA SER A 54 9.99 -3.84 15.21
C SER A 54 10.82 -2.60 14.86
N THR A 55 12.14 -2.71 14.96
CA THR A 55 13.08 -1.65 14.59
C THR A 55 13.80 -1.92 13.27
N SER A 56 13.45 -2.99 12.54
CA SER A 56 14.06 -3.31 11.23
C SER A 56 13.51 -2.47 10.07
N GLY A 57 12.48 -1.65 10.30
CA GLY A 57 11.84 -0.83 9.27
C GLY A 57 10.79 -1.57 8.45
N ASP A 58 10.38 -2.76 8.89
CA ASP A 58 9.29 -3.57 8.35
C ASP A 58 7.90 -3.10 8.82
N ILE A 59 7.84 -2.27 9.87
CA ILE A 59 6.61 -1.68 10.41
C ILE A 59 6.78 -0.15 10.53
N LEU A 60 5.90 0.61 9.89
CA LEU A 60 5.87 2.07 10.02
C LEU A 60 5.58 2.48 11.46
N GLY A 61 6.35 3.43 11.99
CA GLY A 61 6.20 3.85 13.39
C GLY A 61 6.76 2.86 14.41
N ASN A 62 7.34 1.73 13.95
CA ASN A 62 7.95 0.66 14.74
C ASN A 62 6.98 -0.16 15.61
N GLU A 63 5.66 -0.01 15.46
CA GLU A 63 4.65 -0.82 16.15
C GLU A 63 3.43 -1.05 15.25
N ARG A 64 2.91 -2.28 15.27
CA ARG A 64 1.61 -2.64 14.70
C ARG A 64 0.74 -3.18 15.82
N ASP A 65 -0.44 -2.59 16.01
CA ASP A 65 -1.49 -3.21 16.80
C ASP A 65 -2.45 -3.98 15.91
N MET A 66 -2.99 -5.05 16.49
CA MET A 66 -4.01 -5.87 15.87
C MET A 66 -5.13 -6.05 16.88
N THR A 67 -6.35 -5.73 16.47
CA THR A 67 -7.58 -6.04 17.20
C THR A 67 -8.47 -6.92 16.34
N VAL A 68 -8.81 -8.10 16.84
CA VAL A 68 -9.72 -9.04 16.17
C VAL A 68 -11.00 -9.15 16.98
N GLN A 69 -12.14 -9.00 16.31
CA GLN A 69 -13.45 -9.21 16.88
C GLN A 69 -14.13 -10.39 16.19
N LEU A 70 -14.30 -11.49 16.91
CA LEU A 70 -15.17 -12.59 16.49
C LEU A 70 -16.61 -12.25 16.91
N ILE A 71 -17.47 -11.98 15.94
CA ILE A 71 -18.87 -11.58 16.18
C ILE A 71 -19.74 -12.80 16.41
N SER A 72 -19.57 -13.84 15.59
CA SER A 72 -20.32 -15.09 15.72
C SER A 72 -19.53 -16.28 15.16
N GLY A 73 -19.90 -17.50 15.56
CA GLY A 73 -19.30 -18.74 15.06
C GLY A 73 -18.28 -19.40 15.99
N ALA A 74 -17.52 -20.33 15.42
CA ALA A 74 -16.68 -21.27 16.15
C ALA A 74 -15.20 -20.86 16.21
N GLY A 75 -14.79 -19.85 15.44
CA GLY A 75 -13.45 -19.29 15.58
C GLY A 75 -12.98 -18.41 14.43
N VAL A 76 -11.91 -17.67 14.71
CA VAL A 76 -11.11 -16.92 13.75
C VAL A 76 -9.66 -16.94 14.21
N THR A 77 -8.73 -17.04 13.28
CA THR A 77 -7.31 -16.79 13.51
C THR A 77 -6.84 -15.72 12.56
N VAL A 78 -6.08 -14.76 13.07
CA VAL A 78 -5.38 -13.75 12.28
C VAL A 78 -3.91 -13.83 12.64
N GLU A 79 -3.07 -13.99 11.63
CA GLU A 79 -1.63 -14.21 11.79
C GLU A 79 -0.84 -13.37 10.79
N ALA A 80 0.09 -12.57 11.29
CA ALA A 80 1.17 -11.96 10.52
C ALA A 80 2.40 -12.87 10.59
N ASP A 81 3.19 -12.86 9.52
CA ASP A 81 4.31 -13.80 9.29
C ASP A 81 3.86 -15.27 9.34
N LEU A 82 2.69 -15.58 8.74
CA LEU A 82 2.14 -16.94 8.75
C LEU A 82 3.19 -17.92 8.22
N GLY A 83 3.69 -18.80 9.09
CA GLY A 83 4.68 -19.81 8.74
C GLY A 83 6.00 -19.27 8.18
N GLY A 84 6.35 -17.99 8.42
CA GLY A 84 7.57 -17.37 7.92
C GLY A 84 7.46 -16.77 6.50
N PHE A 85 6.24 -16.53 6.00
CA PHE A 85 6.00 -16.10 4.62
C PHE A 85 5.77 -14.59 4.45
N SER A 86 5.93 -13.76 5.48
CA SER A 86 5.72 -12.30 5.36
C SER A 86 4.34 -11.92 4.84
N VAL A 87 3.29 -12.49 5.43
CA VAL A 87 1.89 -12.22 5.02
C VAL A 87 1.03 -11.98 6.24
N LEU A 88 -0.04 -11.19 6.08
CA LEU A 88 -1.17 -11.25 6.98
C LEU A 88 -2.22 -12.22 6.43
N ASP A 89 -2.60 -13.19 7.25
CA ASP A 89 -3.63 -14.18 6.97
C ASP A 89 -4.77 -14.02 7.99
N GLN A 90 -6.00 -13.93 7.50
CA GLN A 90 -7.22 -14.04 8.30
C GLN A 90 -7.96 -15.28 7.85
N SER A 91 -8.14 -16.23 8.75
CA SER A 91 -8.90 -17.45 8.51
C SER A 91 -10.06 -17.58 9.49
N GLN A 92 -11.28 -17.61 8.96
CA GLN A 92 -12.51 -17.76 9.71
C GLN A 92 -13.04 -19.19 9.60
N ASN A 93 -13.39 -19.81 10.73
CA ASN A 93 -14.09 -21.09 10.68
C ASN A 93 -15.40 -20.95 9.91
N ALA A 94 -15.87 -22.05 9.33
CA ALA A 94 -17.15 -22.08 8.61
C ALA A 94 -18.27 -21.40 9.40
N SER A 95 -19.04 -20.53 8.72
CA SER A 95 -20.12 -19.72 9.32
C SER A 95 -19.70 -18.70 10.39
N SER A 96 -18.40 -18.54 10.67
CA SER A 96 -17.92 -17.53 11.62
C SER A 96 -17.80 -16.18 10.93
N THR A 97 -18.18 -15.11 11.63
CA THR A 97 -18.06 -13.73 11.14
C THR A 97 -17.13 -12.96 12.06
N ALA A 98 -16.11 -12.32 11.49
CA ALA A 98 -15.14 -11.55 12.25
C ALA A 98 -14.73 -10.27 11.51
N SER A 99 -14.19 -9.34 12.26
CA SER A 99 -13.50 -8.17 11.73
C SER A 99 -12.14 -8.03 12.39
N THR A 100 -11.22 -7.40 11.66
CA THR A 100 -9.85 -7.17 12.11
C THR A 100 -9.50 -5.71 11.87
N THR A 101 -8.88 -5.08 12.85
CA THR A 101 -8.35 -3.72 12.75
C THR A 101 -6.84 -3.79 12.97
N LEU A 102 -6.07 -3.20 12.08
CA LEU A 102 -4.63 -2.99 12.21
C LEU A 102 -4.37 -1.51 12.34
N THR A 103 -3.48 -1.11 13.26
CA THR A 103 -3.07 0.28 13.43
C THR A 103 -1.57 0.43 13.38
N TRP A 104 -1.14 1.53 12.75
CA TRP A 104 0.22 2.05 12.78
C TRP A 104 0.12 3.50 13.23
N ASP A 105 0.25 3.71 14.54
CA ASP A 105 0.07 4.99 15.20
C ASP A 105 1.20 5.31 16.18
N GLY A 106 2.32 4.59 16.08
CA GLY A 106 3.53 4.79 16.87
C GLY A 106 3.55 3.96 18.15
N ILE A 107 4.74 3.79 18.73
CA ILE A 107 4.93 2.89 19.89
C ILE A 107 4.16 3.39 21.11
N ASP A 108 3.10 2.70 21.49
CA ASP A 108 2.30 2.96 22.69
C ASP A 108 1.79 1.69 23.42
N ASN A 109 1.94 0.50 22.82
CA ASN A 109 1.44 -0.79 23.31
C ASN A 109 -0.06 -0.77 23.64
N SER A 110 -0.85 -0.09 22.82
CA SER A 110 -2.27 0.14 23.04
C SER A 110 -3.08 -0.08 21.77
N PRO A 111 -4.19 -0.85 21.82
CA PRO A 111 -5.09 -0.97 20.66
C PRO A 111 -5.95 0.28 20.44
N SER A 112 -5.84 1.29 21.29
CA SER A 112 -6.59 2.54 21.15
C SER A 112 -5.83 3.46 20.22
N LEU A 113 -6.43 3.74 19.06
CA LEU A 113 -5.85 4.63 18.06
C LEU A 113 -5.33 5.94 18.69
N ASN A 114 -4.07 6.26 18.44
CA ASN A 114 -3.42 7.53 18.70
C ASN A 114 -3.24 8.31 17.39
N PRO A 115 -4.20 9.16 16.97
CA PRO A 115 -4.21 9.76 15.63
C PRO A 115 -3.05 10.71 15.32
N THR A 116 -2.15 10.93 16.27
CA THR A 116 -0.97 11.80 16.15
C THR A 116 0.35 11.09 16.46
N GLY A 117 0.33 9.81 16.79
CA GLY A 117 1.49 9.15 17.40
C GLY A 117 2.63 8.82 16.43
N LEU A 118 2.40 8.83 15.10
CA LEU A 118 3.49 8.83 14.10
C LEU A 118 4.26 10.16 14.03
N GLY A 119 3.79 11.20 14.72
CA GLY A 119 4.51 12.47 14.83
C GLY A 119 4.52 13.31 13.55
N GLY A 120 3.60 13.07 12.62
CA GLY A 120 3.46 13.88 11.41
C GLY A 120 4.40 13.45 10.28
N ILE A 121 4.53 12.15 10.04
CA ILE A 121 5.40 11.61 8.99
C ILE A 121 4.86 11.98 7.59
N ASP A 122 5.77 12.34 6.69
CA ASP A 122 5.45 12.62 5.28
C ASP A 122 5.51 11.32 4.46
N ILE A 123 4.36 10.70 4.22
CA ILE A 123 4.27 9.49 3.36
C ILE A 123 4.25 9.84 1.87
N THR A 124 4.14 11.12 1.51
CA THR A 124 4.34 11.57 0.12
C THR A 124 5.83 11.63 -0.24
N GLU A 125 6.73 11.61 0.75
CA GLU A 125 8.18 11.80 0.58
C GLU A 125 8.50 13.02 -0.29
N GLY A 126 7.89 14.17 0.02
CA GLY A 126 8.04 15.39 -0.77
C GLY A 126 7.34 15.34 -2.14
N ASN A 127 6.16 14.72 -2.22
CA ASN A 127 5.36 14.47 -3.44
C ASN A 127 5.95 13.42 -4.40
N ASN A 128 6.87 12.59 -3.94
CA ASN A 128 7.39 11.45 -4.68
C ASN A 128 6.43 10.26 -4.69
N ASN A 129 5.62 10.08 -3.65
CA ASN A 129 4.56 9.08 -3.59
C ASN A 129 3.19 9.74 -3.79
N ASN A 130 2.28 9.03 -4.45
CA ASN A 130 0.93 9.54 -4.77
C ASN A 130 -0.21 8.64 -4.28
N GLY A 131 0.10 7.63 -3.49
CA GLY A 131 -0.88 6.69 -2.95
C GLY A 131 -0.25 5.67 -2.02
N VAL A 132 -1.06 4.66 -1.68
CA VAL A 132 -0.62 3.42 -1.04
C VAL A 132 -1.10 2.22 -1.85
N SER A 133 -0.47 1.07 -1.66
CA SER A 133 -0.88 -0.18 -2.29
C SER A 133 -0.82 -1.35 -1.32
N LEU A 134 -1.75 -2.28 -1.50
CA LEU A 134 -1.84 -3.55 -0.77
C LEU A 134 -2.00 -4.68 -1.78
N THR A 135 -1.27 -5.77 -1.63
CA THR A 135 -1.40 -6.94 -2.51
C THR A 135 -2.20 -8.02 -1.81
N VAL A 136 -3.35 -8.37 -2.38
CA VAL A 136 -4.19 -9.48 -1.93
C VAL A 136 -3.73 -10.74 -2.64
N LEU A 137 -3.23 -11.71 -1.87
CA LEU A 137 -2.74 -13.00 -2.35
C LEU A 137 -3.88 -14.03 -2.44
N PHE A 138 -4.84 -13.94 -1.53
CA PHE A 138 -5.98 -14.83 -1.42
C PHE A 138 -7.22 -14.10 -0.87
N ASP A 139 -8.39 -14.43 -1.39
CA ASP A 139 -9.70 -13.97 -0.91
C ASP A 139 -10.76 -14.94 -1.44
N ASP A 140 -11.45 -15.68 -0.58
CA ASP A 140 -12.41 -16.70 -1.04
C ASP A 140 -13.83 -16.16 -1.25
N LEU A 141 -14.25 -15.19 -0.43
CA LEU A 141 -15.59 -14.63 -0.36
C LEU A 141 -15.55 -13.10 -0.36
N PRO A 142 -16.53 -12.40 -0.95
CA PRO A 142 -16.50 -10.95 -1.01
C PRO A 142 -16.38 -10.28 0.37
N ALA A 143 -15.49 -9.31 0.48
CA ALA A 143 -15.19 -8.58 1.69
C ALA A 143 -14.84 -7.11 1.38
N THR A 144 -14.66 -6.30 2.41
CA THR A 144 -14.15 -4.93 2.24
C THR A 144 -12.95 -4.68 3.13
N ILE A 145 -11.99 -3.93 2.59
CA ILE A 145 -10.87 -3.38 3.36
C ILE A 145 -10.98 -1.86 3.32
N ASP A 146 -11.12 -1.26 4.49
CA ASP A 146 -11.12 0.19 4.68
C ASP A 146 -9.73 0.63 5.12
N ILE A 147 -9.08 1.51 4.35
CA ILE A 147 -7.83 2.15 4.71
C ILE A 147 -8.15 3.57 5.16
N SER A 148 -7.88 3.88 6.42
CA SER A 148 -8.06 5.21 7.01
C SER A 148 -6.69 5.83 7.27
N ILE A 149 -6.50 7.09 6.88
CA ILE A 149 -5.27 7.84 7.15
C ILE A 149 -5.64 9.10 7.93
N TYR A 150 -4.92 9.33 9.02
CA TYR A 150 -5.16 10.42 9.96
C TYR A 150 -4.01 11.41 9.91
N THR A 151 -4.31 12.70 9.88
CA THR A 151 -3.38 13.72 10.36
C THR A 151 -3.54 13.91 11.87
N ASP A 152 -4.79 13.88 12.33
CA ASP A 152 -5.19 13.92 13.73
C ASP A 152 -6.65 13.40 13.88
N ALA A 153 -7.18 13.42 15.10
CA ALA A 153 -8.54 12.93 15.41
C ALA A 153 -9.67 13.70 14.69
N SER A 154 -9.40 14.93 14.25
CA SER A 154 -10.36 15.81 13.57
C SER A 154 -10.16 15.85 12.05
N ASN A 155 -9.03 15.38 11.52
CA ASN A 155 -8.65 15.48 10.11
C ASN A 155 -8.19 14.12 9.58
N TRP A 156 -9.09 13.42 8.89
CA TRP A 156 -8.78 12.10 8.34
C TRP A 156 -9.65 11.76 7.12
N SER A 157 -9.14 10.85 6.30
CA SER A 157 -9.79 10.40 5.07
C SER A 157 -9.74 8.87 4.98
N LYS A 158 -10.65 8.30 4.18
CA LYS A 158 -10.78 6.84 4.01
C LYS A 158 -10.86 6.43 2.55
N TYR A 159 -10.26 5.29 2.22
CA TYR A 159 -10.43 4.61 0.94
C TYR A 159 -10.92 3.18 1.18
N THR A 160 -11.92 2.73 0.42
CA THR A 160 -12.49 1.38 0.55
C THR A 160 -12.11 0.53 -0.66
N ILE A 161 -11.44 -0.58 -0.41
CA ILE A 161 -11.23 -1.66 -1.36
C ILE A 161 -12.40 -2.63 -1.25
N ASN A 162 -13.04 -2.92 -2.38
CA ASN A 162 -14.05 -3.96 -2.47
C ASN A 162 -13.39 -5.22 -3.04
N LEU A 163 -13.32 -6.26 -2.22
CA LEU A 163 -12.79 -7.54 -2.64
C LEU A 163 -13.91 -8.39 -3.26
N PRO A 164 -13.69 -8.97 -4.44
CA PRO A 164 -14.75 -9.66 -5.17
C PRO A 164 -15.02 -11.09 -4.67
N GLY A 165 -14.18 -11.67 -3.81
CA GLY A 165 -14.08 -13.11 -3.63
C GLY A 165 -13.40 -13.79 -4.82
N GLY A 166 -12.90 -15.00 -4.59
CA GLY A 166 -12.35 -15.87 -5.64
C GLY A 166 -10.93 -15.57 -6.12
N ILE A 167 -10.11 -14.86 -5.33
CA ILE A 167 -8.68 -14.68 -5.59
C ILE A 167 -7.94 -15.89 -4.98
N TYR A 168 -7.36 -16.75 -5.81
CA TYR A 168 -6.74 -18.01 -5.35
C TYR A 168 -5.27 -18.18 -5.78
N THR A 169 -4.95 -17.81 -7.02
CA THR A 169 -3.66 -18.17 -7.65
C THR A 169 -2.93 -16.99 -8.26
N THR A 170 -3.64 -15.90 -8.56
CA THR A 170 -3.06 -14.70 -9.15
C THR A 170 -3.29 -13.54 -8.20
N PRO A 171 -2.26 -13.13 -7.43
CA PRO A 171 -2.33 -11.95 -6.58
C PRO A 171 -2.86 -10.72 -7.29
N GLN A 172 -3.63 -9.91 -6.58
CA GLN A 172 -4.16 -8.64 -7.06
C GLN A 172 -3.62 -7.50 -6.20
N THR A 173 -2.93 -6.55 -6.83
CA THR A 173 -2.50 -5.33 -6.14
C THR A 173 -3.58 -4.27 -6.28
N TYR A 174 -4.06 -3.80 -5.13
CA TYR A 174 -5.01 -2.70 -5.03
C TYR A 174 -4.26 -1.42 -4.70
N THR A 175 -4.54 -0.37 -5.47
CA THR A 175 -3.90 0.93 -5.31
C THR A 175 -4.91 1.97 -4.87
N ALA A 176 -4.63 2.63 -3.76
CA ALA A 176 -5.38 3.76 -3.24
C ALA A 176 -4.58 5.04 -3.47
N LEU A 177 -4.86 5.74 -4.57
CA LEU A 177 -4.26 7.06 -4.82
C LEU A 177 -4.75 8.03 -3.74
N PHE A 178 -3.87 8.90 -3.25
CA PHE A 178 -4.19 9.93 -2.25
C PHE A 178 -5.38 10.81 -2.69
N SER A 179 -5.49 11.10 -3.98
CA SER A 179 -6.61 11.86 -4.57
C SER A 179 -7.96 11.15 -4.49
N ASN A 180 -7.98 9.84 -4.24
CA ASN A 180 -9.19 9.03 -4.21
C ASN A 180 -9.71 8.79 -2.79
N PHE A 181 -8.96 9.19 -1.76
CA PHE A 181 -9.41 9.11 -0.38
C PHE A 181 -10.55 10.10 -0.14
N ILE A 182 -11.63 9.60 0.47
CA ILE A 182 -12.83 10.37 0.78
C ILE A 182 -12.65 10.98 2.17
N ILE A 183 -12.78 12.30 2.26
CA ILE A 183 -12.76 13.04 3.54
C ILE A 183 -13.84 12.49 4.46
N GLN A 184 -13.45 12.05 5.67
CA GLN A 184 -14.38 11.59 6.69
C GLN A 184 -14.59 12.62 7.81
N SER A 185 -13.57 13.45 8.08
CA SER A 185 -13.67 14.55 9.04
C SER A 185 -12.75 15.72 8.66
N GLY A 186 -13.13 16.93 9.10
CA GLY A 186 -12.31 18.14 8.96
C GLY A 186 -11.98 18.48 7.51
N SER A 187 -10.71 18.77 7.24
CA SER A 187 -10.19 18.96 5.87
C SER A 187 -9.78 17.66 5.17
N GLY A 188 -9.96 16.51 5.83
CA GLY A 188 -9.35 15.25 5.43
C GLY A 188 -7.89 15.14 5.86
N ALA A 189 -7.30 14.00 5.57
CA ALA A 189 -5.89 13.73 5.82
C ALA A 189 -4.97 14.61 4.97
N ASP A 190 -3.95 15.18 5.60
CA ASP A 190 -2.75 15.68 4.96
C ASP A 190 -1.71 14.54 4.91
N PHE A 191 -1.52 13.95 3.73
CA PHE A 191 -0.58 12.83 3.53
C PHE A 191 0.89 13.25 3.70
N SER A 192 1.19 14.54 3.77
CA SER A 192 2.53 15.04 4.12
C SER A 192 2.75 15.22 5.64
N ASN A 193 1.70 14.97 6.43
CA ASN A 193 1.69 15.10 7.88
C ASN A 193 0.75 14.04 8.48
N VAL A 194 1.16 12.76 8.39
CA VAL A 194 0.39 11.62 8.87
C VAL A 194 0.68 11.36 10.34
N GLY A 195 -0.38 11.30 11.13
CA GLY A 195 -0.35 10.97 12.55
C GLY A 195 -0.70 9.52 12.85
N ALA A 196 -1.49 8.84 12.01
CA ALA A 196 -1.77 7.41 12.11
C ALA A 196 -2.31 6.81 10.80
N ILE A 197 -2.19 5.49 10.64
CA ILE A 197 -2.85 4.69 9.60
C ILE A 197 -3.63 3.56 10.27
N GLU A 198 -4.86 3.32 9.81
CA GLU A 198 -5.70 2.21 10.26
C GLU A 198 -6.18 1.41 9.04
N VAL A 199 -6.15 0.08 9.14
CA VAL A 199 -6.75 -0.82 8.16
C VAL A 199 -7.82 -1.65 8.85
N PHE A 200 -9.06 -1.51 8.39
CA PHE A 200 -10.20 -2.30 8.86
C PHE A 200 -10.63 -3.32 7.82
N ILE A 201 -10.56 -4.60 8.20
CA ILE A 201 -10.95 -5.75 7.38
C ILE A 201 -12.32 -6.22 7.83
N ASN A 202 -13.27 -6.20 6.92
CA ASN A 202 -14.64 -6.60 7.18
C ASN A 202 -14.94 -8.00 6.61
N GLY A 203 -14.74 -9.03 7.44
CA GLY A 203 -15.11 -10.42 7.16
C GLY A 203 -16.50 -10.80 7.70
N THR A 204 -17.40 -9.83 7.88
CA THR A 204 -18.70 -10.07 8.52
C THR A 204 -19.85 -10.29 7.53
N THR A 205 -19.62 -9.98 6.25
CA THR A 205 -20.65 -10.07 5.19
C THR A 205 -21.03 -11.53 4.91
N PHE A 206 -20.03 -12.42 4.88
CA PHE A 206 -20.22 -13.85 4.70
C PHE A 206 -19.50 -14.60 5.82
N GLY A 207 -20.09 -15.72 6.25
CA GLY A 207 -19.48 -16.55 7.28
C GLY A 207 -18.40 -17.46 6.68
N GLY A 208 -17.22 -17.48 7.31
CA GLY A 208 -16.05 -18.23 6.83
C GLY A 208 -15.22 -17.49 5.77
N THR A 209 -15.22 -16.15 5.77
CA THR A 209 -14.35 -15.37 4.89
C THR A 209 -12.88 -15.54 5.28
N ASP A 210 -12.09 -16.02 4.33
CA ASP A 210 -10.65 -16.20 4.44
C ASP A 210 -9.94 -15.22 3.49
N MET A 211 -8.93 -14.51 3.99
CA MET A 211 -8.18 -13.50 3.24
C MET A 211 -6.69 -13.58 3.56
N ARG A 212 -5.85 -13.29 2.57
CA ARG A 212 -4.41 -13.13 2.75
C ARG A 212 -3.90 -11.96 1.95
N PHE A 213 -3.09 -11.11 2.56
CA PHE A 213 -2.43 -10.00 1.86
C PHE A 213 -1.02 -9.75 2.37
N ASP A 214 -0.29 -8.96 1.60
CA ASP A 214 1.14 -8.69 1.72
C ASP A 214 1.44 -7.29 1.14
N ASN A 215 2.61 -6.76 1.46
CA ASN A 215 3.27 -5.63 0.84
C ASN A 215 2.43 -4.36 0.91
N PHE A 216 2.14 -3.92 2.15
CA PHE A 216 1.50 -2.64 2.38
C PHE A 216 2.54 -1.52 2.33
N VAL A 217 2.52 -0.75 1.25
CA VAL A 217 3.58 0.23 0.95
C VAL A 217 3.01 1.51 0.35
N THR A 218 3.78 2.59 0.35
CA THR A 218 3.45 3.77 -0.46
C THR A 218 3.64 3.48 -1.96
N LEU A 219 2.89 4.18 -2.80
CA LEU A 219 2.95 4.03 -4.24
C LEU A 219 3.87 5.09 -4.85
N VAL A 220 4.95 4.63 -5.48
CA VAL A 220 5.80 5.46 -6.35
C VAL A 220 5.15 5.54 -7.74
N PRO A 221 4.84 6.74 -8.26
CA PRO A 221 4.37 6.90 -9.63
C PRO A 221 5.42 6.36 -10.61
N GLU A 222 4.94 5.67 -11.65
CA GLU A 222 5.81 5.18 -12.72
C GLU A 222 6.69 6.31 -13.27
N PRO A 223 8.02 6.11 -13.39
CA PRO A 223 8.92 7.14 -13.85
C PRO A 223 8.49 7.72 -15.20
N SER A 224 8.40 9.05 -15.29
CA SER A 224 8.12 9.76 -16.55
C SER A 224 9.14 9.46 -17.67
N SER A 225 10.25 8.82 -17.34
CA SER A 225 11.22 8.30 -18.30
C SER A 225 10.61 7.30 -19.29
N PHE A 226 9.56 6.56 -18.94
CA PHE A 226 8.86 5.68 -19.90
C PHE A 226 8.13 6.48 -20.99
N LEU A 227 7.47 7.57 -20.62
CA LEU A 227 6.82 8.47 -21.59
C LEU A 227 7.87 9.15 -22.48
N LEU A 228 8.98 9.59 -21.89
CA LEU A 228 10.07 10.20 -22.67
C LEU A 228 10.75 9.19 -23.61
N LEU A 229 10.93 7.94 -23.18
CA LEU A 229 11.47 6.88 -24.01
C LEU A 229 10.54 6.57 -25.19
N THR A 230 9.23 6.47 -24.96
CA THR A 230 8.25 6.24 -26.03
C THR A 230 8.19 7.41 -27.01
N ILE A 231 8.26 8.66 -26.53
CA ILE A 231 8.36 9.84 -27.38
C ILE A 231 9.66 9.82 -28.19
N ALA A 232 10.80 9.51 -27.57
CA ALA A 232 12.11 9.45 -28.25
C ALA A 232 12.13 8.38 -29.36
N ILE A 233 11.59 7.19 -29.10
CA ILE A 233 11.46 6.12 -30.10
C ILE A 233 10.53 6.57 -31.23
N SER A 234 9.39 7.19 -30.90
CA SER A 234 8.41 7.66 -31.89
C SER A 234 8.98 8.74 -32.81
N LEU A 235 9.69 9.73 -32.25
CA LEU A 235 10.37 10.78 -33.02
C LEU A 235 11.47 10.20 -33.91
N SER A 236 12.23 9.21 -33.41
CA SER A 236 13.27 8.52 -34.18
C SER A 236 12.69 7.76 -35.37
N ALA A 237 11.57 7.05 -35.17
CA ALA A 237 10.87 6.33 -36.23
C ALA A 237 10.32 7.28 -37.32
N ILE A 238 9.73 8.41 -36.93
CA ILE A 238 9.24 9.44 -37.86
C ILE A 238 10.40 10.03 -38.67
N TYR A 239 11.53 10.31 -38.03
CA TYR A 239 12.71 10.85 -38.70
C TYR A 239 13.30 9.89 -39.73
N VAL A 240 13.42 8.60 -39.39
CA VAL A 240 13.89 7.55 -40.32
C VAL A 240 12.94 7.42 -41.51
N ARG A 241 11.62 7.52 -41.29
CA ARG A 241 10.61 7.45 -42.36
C ARG A 241 10.68 8.63 -43.32
N ARG A 242 11.02 9.83 -42.85
CA ARG A 242 11.17 11.03 -43.71
C ARG A 242 12.45 11.06 -44.56
N LYS A 243 13.41 10.17 -44.28
CA LYS A 243 14.67 10.05 -45.04
C LYS A 243 14.65 8.98 -46.13
N LYS A 244 13.63 8.12 -46.16
CA LYS A 244 13.35 7.23 -47.30
C LYS A 244 12.43 7.95 -48.28
#